data_AF-A0A0R2BDE4-F1
#
_entry.id   AF-A0A0R2BDE4-F1
#
_cell.length_a   1.000
_cell.length_b   1.000
_cell.length_c   1.000
_cell.angle_alpha   90.00
_cell.angle_beta   90.00
_cell.angle_gamma   90.00
#
_symmetry.space_group_name_H-M   'P 1'
#
loop_
_entity.id
_entity.type
_entity.pdbx_description
1 polymer ?
#
loop_
_entity_poly.entity_id
_entity_poly.type
_entity_poly.pdbx_seq_one_letter_code
_entity_poly.pdbx_strand_id
1 'polypeptide(L)'
;MKISLLDDIRQQNPVVLNISNFVTVQDVANGINAIGASPIMSEEIAETDEMVGISSAVALNLGAFSKPQVDHILAMGKAANAQHRPLVLDPVAVGAISYRKQVAGDLMRQFQVDVIRGNAGEIAALADVDWDAKGIDAGSGNADLAEIAKACAKKQHAVVILSGETDYITDGERLVRVQNGTPLFQLHVGSGDMLSSIVGAFCAVSDGDYFEAAQTACLVFAATGEIVANQLGEERPGTFATQLMDELHLVSVADIEKIAKFD
;
A
#
# COMPACT_ATOMS: atom_id res chain seq x y z
N MET A 1 11.38 -10.25 9.99
CA MET A 1 10.04 -10.27 9.39
C MET A 1 9.25 -11.46 9.90
N LYS A 2 8.00 -11.25 10.32
CA LYS A 2 7.03 -12.28 10.73
C LYS A 2 6.24 -12.75 9.51
N ILE A 3 6.87 -13.52 8.63
CA ILE A 3 6.24 -13.99 7.37
C ILE A 3 4.98 -14.83 7.65
N SER A 4 4.87 -15.43 8.83
CA SER A 4 3.67 -16.13 9.32
C SER A 4 2.39 -15.28 9.31
N LEU A 5 2.47 -13.94 9.27
CA LEU A 5 1.30 -13.08 9.12
C LEU A 5 0.50 -13.40 7.84
N LEU A 6 1.13 -13.98 6.82
CA LEU A 6 0.43 -14.48 5.63
C LEU A 6 -0.57 -15.59 5.98
N ASP A 7 -0.19 -16.52 6.86
CA ASP A 7 -1.09 -17.57 7.32
C ASP A 7 -2.19 -17.00 8.21
N ASP A 8 -1.88 -15.99 9.03
CA ASP A 8 -2.87 -15.31 9.88
C ASP A 8 -3.95 -14.60 9.03
N ILE A 9 -3.56 -13.94 7.93
CA ILE A 9 -4.52 -13.36 6.96
C ILE A 9 -5.46 -14.45 6.44
N ARG A 10 -4.90 -15.57 5.97
CA ARG A 10 -5.68 -16.67 5.38
C ARG A 10 -6.58 -17.36 6.39
N GLN A 11 -6.18 -17.44 7.66
CA GLN A 11 -6.98 -18.02 8.73
C GLN A 11 -8.10 -17.10 9.20
N GLN A 12 -7.80 -15.80 9.35
CA GLN A 12 -8.75 -14.83 9.90
C GLN A 12 -9.67 -14.21 8.85
N ASN A 13 -9.26 -14.23 7.57
CA ASN A 13 -9.96 -13.61 6.44
C ASN A 13 -10.41 -12.16 6.76
N PRO A 14 -9.48 -11.26 7.14
CA PRO A 14 -9.82 -9.93 7.61
C PRO A 14 -10.55 -9.12 6.53
N VAL A 15 -11.54 -8.33 6.93
CA VAL A 15 -12.26 -7.43 6.02
C VAL A 15 -11.45 -6.15 5.81
N VAL A 16 -11.08 -5.85 4.58
CA VAL A 16 -10.39 -4.61 4.21
C VAL A 16 -11.36 -3.71 3.46
N LEU A 17 -11.72 -2.59 4.08
CA LEU A 17 -12.56 -1.56 3.45
C LEU A 17 -11.68 -0.61 2.64
N ASN A 18 -12.02 -0.42 1.37
CA ASN A 18 -11.20 0.36 0.44
C ASN A 18 -12.00 1.51 -0.17
N ILE A 19 -11.37 2.68 -0.23
CA ILE A 19 -11.65 3.66 -1.27
C ILE A 19 -10.53 3.52 -2.31
N SER A 20 -10.87 2.95 -3.47
CA SER A 20 -9.95 2.82 -4.61
C SER A 20 -10.33 3.79 -5.71
N ASN A 21 -9.36 4.10 -6.58
CA ASN A 21 -9.65 4.80 -7.82
C ASN A 21 -10.36 3.86 -8.82
N PHE A 22 -11.11 4.45 -9.76
CA PHE A 22 -11.91 3.68 -10.73
C PHE A 22 -11.08 2.89 -11.76
N VAL A 23 -9.77 3.14 -11.85
CA VAL A 23 -8.89 2.47 -12.83
C VAL A 23 -8.54 1.06 -12.37
N THR A 24 -8.37 0.86 -11.05
CA THR A 24 -7.74 -0.35 -10.48
C THR A 24 -8.62 -1.08 -9.47
N VAL A 25 -9.84 -0.58 -9.18
CA VAL A 25 -10.72 -1.12 -8.12
C VAL A 25 -10.94 -2.63 -8.20
N GLN A 26 -11.08 -3.21 -9.40
CA GLN A 26 -11.27 -4.65 -9.57
C GLN A 26 -9.98 -5.43 -9.26
N ASP A 27 -8.82 -4.94 -9.70
CA ASP A 27 -7.54 -5.61 -9.44
C ASP A 27 -7.16 -5.53 -7.97
N VAL A 28 -7.46 -4.40 -7.31
CA VAL A 28 -7.34 -4.25 -5.86
C VAL A 28 -8.22 -5.27 -5.13
N ALA A 29 -9.49 -5.38 -5.50
CA ALA A 29 -10.39 -6.37 -4.90
C ALA A 29 -9.89 -7.81 -5.09
N ASN A 30 -9.49 -8.16 -6.31
CA ASN A 30 -8.97 -9.49 -6.61
C ASN A 30 -7.68 -9.80 -5.86
N GLY A 31 -6.75 -8.83 -5.75
CA GLY A 31 -5.50 -9.02 -5.01
C GLY A 31 -5.71 -9.27 -3.52
N ILE A 32 -6.60 -8.50 -2.88
CA ILE A 32 -7.01 -8.71 -1.48
C ILE A 32 -7.64 -10.09 -1.30
N ASN A 33 -8.52 -10.49 -2.22
CA ASN A 33 -9.16 -11.80 -2.16
C ASN A 33 -8.15 -12.95 -2.36
N ALA A 34 -7.26 -12.81 -3.33
CA ALA A 34 -6.23 -13.80 -3.66
C ALA A 34 -5.29 -14.04 -2.47
N ILE A 35 -4.85 -13.00 -1.77
CA ILE A 35 -3.97 -13.15 -0.60
C ILE A 35 -4.67 -13.81 0.60
N GLY A 36 -6.01 -13.93 0.57
CA GLY A 36 -6.82 -14.60 1.60
C GLY A 36 -7.61 -13.66 2.49
N ALA A 37 -7.67 -12.36 2.19
CA ALA A 37 -8.49 -11.39 2.90
C ALA A 37 -9.85 -11.16 2.21
N SER A 38 -10.73 -10.38 2.82
CA SER A 38 -12.07 -10.08 2.30
C SER A 38 -12.16 -8.61 1.85
N PRO A 39 -12.18 -8.31 0.53
CA PRO A 39 -12.32 -6.95 0.04
C PRO A 39 -13.74 -6.43 0.20
N ILE A 40 -13.89 -5.18 0.62
CA ILE A 40 -15.15 -4.44 0.50
C ILE A 40 -14.89 -3.00 0.04
N MET A 41 -15.74 -2.51 -0.86
CA MET A 41 -15.67 -1.18 -1.45
C MET A 41 -17.06 -0.55 -1.39
N SER A 42 -17.13 0.72 -1.02
CA SER A 42 -18.37 1.49 -1.03
C SER A 42 -18.13 2.89 -1.58
N GLU A 43 -19.11 3.40 -2.32
CA GLU A 43 -19.16 4.80 -2.75
C GLU A 43 -20.14 5.64 -1.92
N GLU A 44 -20.94 5.03 -1.04
CA GLU A 44 -21.98 5.71 -0.27
C GLU A 44 -21.45 6.20 1.08
N ILE A 45 -21.53 7.51 1.30
CA ILE A 45 -21.05 8.17 2.52
C ILE A 45 -21.97 7.83 3.70
N ALA A 46 -23.27 7.63 3.45
CA ALA A 46 -24.25 7.38 4.51
C ALA A 46 -24.01 6.06 5.27
N GLU A 47 -23.32 5.09 4.68
CA GLU A 47 -23.00 3.80 5.31
C GLU A 47 -21.57 3.71 5.85
N THR A 48 -20.78 4.79 5.79
CA THR A 48 -19.36 4.79 6.18
C THR A 48 -19.14 4.24 7.60
N ASP A 49 -19.90 4.69 8.59
CA ASP A 49 -19.70 4.28 9.99
C ASP A 49 -19.95 2.78 10.19
N GLU A 50 -20.98 2.23 9.54
CA GLU A 50 -21.31 0.80 9.58
C GLU A 50 -20.25 -0.04 8.86
N MET A 51 -19.82 0.41 7.67
CA MET A 51 -18.78 -0.25 6.88
C MET A 51 -17.44 -0.30 7.61
N VAL A 52 -17.04 0.79 8.26
CA VAL A 52 -15.82 0.82 9.10
C VAL A 52 -16.00 -0.05 10.35
N GLY A 53 -17.22 -0.15 10.88
CA GLY A 53 -17.53 -0.99 12.04
C GLY A 53 -17.34 -2.47 11.78
N ILE A 54 -17.62 -2.94 10.57
CA ILE A 54 -17.42 -4.35 10.18
C ILE A 54 -16.02 -4.64 9.61
N SER A 55 -15.24 -3.61 9.26
CA SER A 55 -13.91 -3.80 8.68
C SER A 55 -12.85 -4.05 9.75
N SER A 56 -11.80 -4.78 9.37
CA SER A 56 -10.60 -4.99 10.19
C SER A 56 -9.51 -3.95 9.90
N ALA A 57 -9.52 -3.36 8.71
CA ALA A 57 -8.65 -2.26 8.30
C ALA A 57 -9.30 -1.40 7.20
N VAL A 58 -8.76 -0.21 6.99
CA VAL A 58 -9.20 0.74 5.95
C VAL A 58 -8.01 1.14 5.09
N ALA A 59 -8.18 1.12 3.76
CA ALA A 59 -7.20 1.65 2.81
C ALA A 59 -7.82 2.76 1.96
N LEU A 60 -7.15 3.92 1.91
CA LEU A 60 -7.59 5.12 1.21
C LEU A 60 -6.62 5.43 0.06
N ASN A 61 -7.10 5.35 -1.17
CA ASN A 61 -6.35 5.71 -2.37
C ASN A 61 -6.77 7.11 -2.85
N LEU A 62 -5.80 8.01 -3.04
CA LEU A 62 -6.03 9.35 -3.56
C LEU A 62 -5.88 9.43 -5.09
N GLY A 63 -5.87 8.30 -5.79
CA GLY A 63 -5.90 8.22 -7.24
C GLY A 63 -7.25 8.68 -7.81
N ALA A 64 -7.21 9.35 -8.96
CA ALA A 64 -8.39 9.75 -9.75
C ALA A 64 -9.61 10.33 -8.97
N PHE A 65 -9.40 10.98 -7.81
CA PHE A 65 -10.50 11.43 -6.98
C PHE A 65 -11.34 12.54 -7.62
N SER A 66 -12.62 12.57 -7.28
CA SER A 66 -13.54 13.69 -7.47
C SER A 66 -13.80 14.41 -6.13
N LYS A 67 -14.44 15.59 -6.16
CA LYS A 67 -14.79 16.31 -4.93
C LYS A 67 -15.69 15.50 -3.97
N PRO A 68 -16.76 14.81 -4.44
CA PRO A 68 -17.54 13.91 -3.58
C PRO A 68 -16.70 12.78 -2.98
N GLN A 69 -15.74 12.22 -3.72
CA GLN A 69 -14.82 11.21 -3.18
C GLN A 69 -13.92 11.78 -2.09
N VAL A 70 -13.48 13.03 -2.17
CA VAL A 70 -12.72 13.68 -1.08
C VAL A 70 -13.56 13.78 0.18
N ASP A 71 -14.85 14.10 0.06
CA ASP A 71 -15.77 14.14 1.21
C ASP A 71 -15.95 12.73 1.83
N HIS A 72 -16.02 11.69 0.99
CA HIS A 72 -16.08 10.30 1.46
C HIS A 72 -14.77 9.86 2.14
N ILE A 73 -13.61 10.16 1.55
CA ILE A 73 -12.29 9.87 2.13
C ILE A 73 -12.17 10.54 3.51
N LEU A 74 -12.63 11.78 3.64
CA LEU A 74 -12.66 12.49 4.91
C LEU A 74 -13.55 11.79 5.95
N ALA A 75 -14.76 11.38 5.56
CA ALA A 75 -15.67 10.66 6.44
C ALA A 75 -15.06 9.31 6.88
N MET A 76 -14.51 8.55 5.95
CA MET A 76 -13.96 7.22 6.20
C MET A 76 -12.69 7.27 7.05
N GLY A 77 -11.79 8.23 6.82
CA GLY A 77 -10.61 8.43 7.66
C GLY A 77 -10.97 8.80 9.11
N LYS A 78 -11.97 9.66 9.30
CA LYS A 78 -12.48 10.02 10.64
C LYS A 78 -13.14 8.84 11.35
N ALA A 79 -13.97 8.08 10.64
CA ALA A 79 -14.61 6.89 11.17
C ALA A 79 -13.57 5.83 11.56
N ALA A 80 -12.54 5.60 10.72
CA ALA A 80 -11.46 4.67 11.01
C ALA A 80 -10.73 5.03 12.32
N ASN A 81 -10.37 6.31 12.48
CA ASN A 81 -9.75 6.80 13.73
C ASN A 81 -10.67 6.63 14.95
N ALA A 82 -11.96 6.99 14.83
CA ALA A 82 -12.92 6.90 15.92
C ALA A 82 -13.16 5.44 16.38
N GLN A 83 -13.02 4.49 15.45
CA GLN A 83 -13.23 3.06 15.69
C GLN A 83 -11.92 2.27 15.81
N HIS A 84 -10.77 2.97 15.88
CA HIS A 84 -9.44 2.37 16.01
C HIS A 84 -9.13 1.32 14.93
N ARG A 85 -9.57 1.56 13.69
CA ARG A 85 -9.21 0.75 12.53
C ARG A 85 -7.87 1.20 11.97
N PRO A 86 -6.93 0.27 11.70
CA PRO A 86 -5.71 0.60 10.98
C PRO A 86 -6.02 1.30 9.66
N LEU A 87 -5.34 2.41 9.39
CA LEU A 87 -5.57 3.25 8.23
C LEU A 87 -4.32 3.34 7.34
N VAL A 88 -4.44 2.82 6.11
CA VAL A 88 -3.41 2.93 5.07
C VAL A 88 -3.78 4.03 4.08
N LEU A 89 -2.83 4.90 3.73
CA LEU A 89 -3.01 5.95 2.72
C LEU A 89 -2.06 5.74 1.53
N ASP A 90 -2.61 5.76 0.33
CA ASP A 90 -1.89 5.84 -0.94
C ASP A 90 -2.07 7.24 -1.56
N PRO A 91 -1.07 8.14 -1.46
CA PRO A 91 -1.18 9.53 -1.87
C PRO A 91 -0.86 9.72 -3.36
N VAL A 92 -1.49 8.91 -4.23
CA VAL A 92 -1.19 8.84 -5.67
C VAL A 92 -1.05 10.22 -6.32
N ALA A 93 0.11 10.43 -6.96
CA ALA A 93 0.50 11.61 -7.72
C ALA A 93 0.55 12.94 -6.94
N VAL A 94 0.68 12.93 -5.61
CA VAL A 94 0.89 14.18 -4.83
C VAL A 94 2.21 14.88 -5.17
N GLY A 95 3.22 14.16 -5.64
CA GLY A 95 4.50 14.76 -6.04
C GLY A 95 4.45 15.54 -7.35
N ALA A 96 3.51 15.21 -8.23
CA ALA A 96 3.43 15.82 -9.56
C ALA A 96 2.40 16.95 -9.69
N ILE A 97 1.39 17.01 -8.81
CA ILE A 97 0.23 17.90 -8.97
C ILE A 97 -0.06 18.64 -7.66
N SER A 98 0.11 19.96 -7.64
CA SER A 98 -0.05 20.80 -6.44
C SER A 98 -1.44 20.70 -5.79
N TYR A 99 -2.51 20.55 -6.59
CA TYR A 99 -3.86 20.36 -6.05
C TYR A 99 -3.99 19.04 -5.28
N ARG A 100 -3.37 17.95 -5.77
CA ARG A 100 -3.37 16.66 -5.07
C ARG A 100 -2.58 16.76 -3.76
N LYS A 101 -1.41 17.40 -3.77
CA LYS A 101 -0.62 17.68 -2.56
C LYS A 101 -1.43 18.45 -1.52
N GLN A 102 -2.16 19.49 -1.96
CA GLN A 102 -3.03 20.27 -1.07
C GLN A 102 -4.13 19.39 -0.45
N VAL A 103 -4.88 18.65 -1.28
CA VAL A 103 -5.98 17.79 -0.79
C VAL A 103 -5.47 16.73 0.18
N ALA A 104 -4.37 16.04 -0.13
CA ALA A 104 -3.76 15.06 0.77
C ALA A 104 -3.37 15.70 2.11
N GLY A 105 -2.70 16.87 2.07
CA GLY A 105 -2.34 17.60 3.28
C GLY A 105 -3.55 18.09 4.08
N ASP A 106 -4.64 18.49 3.42
CA ASP A 106 -5.88 18.92 4.07
C ASP A 106 -6.57 17.74 4.79
N LEU A 107 -6.61 16.56 4.15
CA LEU A 107 -7.16 15.32 4.71
C LEU A 107 -6.34 14.81 5.89
N MET A 108 -5.01 14.74 5.77
CA MET A 108 -4.12 14.26 6.84
C MET A 108 -4.06 15.17 8.07
N ARG A 109 -4.59 16.40 7.99
CA ARG A 109 -4.82 17.25 9.18
C ARG A 109 -6.13 16.93 9.92
N GLN A 110 -7.02 16.15 9.31
CA GLN A 110 -8.35 15.83 9.84
C GLN A 110 -8.44 14.44 10.48
N PHE A 111 -7.49 13.55 10.15
CA PHE A 111 -7.35 12.20 10.72
C PHE A 111 -5.87 11.76 10.67
N GLN A 112 -5.50 10.81 11.51
CA GLN A 112 -4.18 10.19 11.56
C GLN A 112 -4.14 8.94 10.68
N VAL A 113 -3.03 8.77 9.97
CA VAL A 113 -2.76 7.60 9.12
C VAL A 113 -1.71 6.74 9.82
N ASP A 114 -1.90 5.42 9.79
CA ASP A 114 -0.98 4.48 10.43
C ASP A 114 0.15 4.07 9.47
N VAL A 115 -0.18 3.86 8.19
CA VAL A 115 0.79 3.51 7.14
C VAL A 115 0.58 4.35 5.89
N ILE A 116 1.65 4.93 5.34
CA ILE A 116 1.65 5.66 4.08
C ILE A 116 2.51 4.88 3.09
N ARG A 117 1.96 4.52 1.93
CA ARG A 117 2.71 3.89 0.85
C ARG A 117 2.70 4.76 -0.38
N GLY A 118 3.87 5.02 -0.95
CA GLY A 118 4.01 5.81 -2.17
C GLY A 118 5.37 5.58 -2.82
N ASN A 119 5.54 6.08 -4.04
CA ASN A 119 6.84 6.09 -4.71
C ASN A 119 7.76 7.21 -4.16
N ALA A 120 9.01 7.26 -4.62
CA ALA A 120 9.99 8.25 -4.17
C ALA A 120 9.50 9.71 -4.27
N GLY A 121 8.86 10.08 -5.38
CA GLY A 121 8.36 11.44 -5.61
C GLY A 121 7.18 11.81 -4.71
N GLU A 122 6.27 10.86 -4.45
CA GLU A 122 5.12 11.05 -3.56
C GLU A 122 5.58 11.20 -2.10
N ILE A 123 6.47 10.31 -1.64
CA ILE A 123 7.00 10.36 -0.27
C ILE A 123 7.87 11.60 -0.07
N ALA A 124 8.72 11.99 -1.04
CA ALA A 124 9.48 13.24 -0.98
C ALA A 124 8.57 14.47 -0.87
N ALA A 125 7.47 14.50 -1.64
CA ALA A 125 6.52 15.59 -1.59
C ALA A 125 5.80 15.70 -0.24
N LEU A 126 5.46 14.58 0.40
CA LEU A 126 4.90 14.56 1.75
C LEU A 126 5.94 14.89 2.83
N ALA A 127 7.22 14.57 2.59
CA ALA A 127 8.34 14.95 3.46
C ALA A 127 8.73 16.44 3.34
N ASP A 128 8.25 17.16 2.32
CA ASP A 128 8.77 18.48 1.90
C ASP A 128 10.27 18.44 1.55
N VAL A 129 10.70 17.38 0.85
CA VAL A 129 12.03 17.26 0.26
C VAL A 129 11.93 17.53 -1.24
N ASP A 130 12.86 18.31 -1.79
CA ASP A 130 12.92 18.62 -3.22
C ASP A 130 13.20 17.35 -4.05
N TRP A 131 12.30 17.03 -4.98
CA TRP A 131 12.37 15.86 -5.87
C TRP A 131 11.65 16.14 -7.19
N ASP A 132 12.22 15.75 -8.34
CA ASP A 132 11.60 15.97 -9.65
C ASP A 132 10.71 14.77 -10.04
N ALA A 133 9.43 14.83 -9.67
CA ALA A 133 8.44 13.79 -9.95
C ALA A 133 7.71 14.03 -11.29
N LYS A 134 7.35 12.95 -12.00
CA LYS A 134 6.62 13.02 -13.29
C LYS A 134 5.38 12.12 -13.28
N GLY A 135 4.20 12.70 -13.06
CA GLY A 135 2.95 11.94 -13.04
C GLY A 135 2.88 10.93 -11.90
N ILE A 136 2.64 9.66 -12.22
CA ILE A 136 2.67 8.53 -11.27
C ILE A 136 4.04 7.84 -11.21
N ASP A 137 4.99 8.24 -12.05
CA ASP A 137 6.34 7.68 -12.05
C ASP A 137 7.18 8.33 -10.95
N ALA A 138 8.10 7.55 -10.38
CA ALA A 138 8.90 7.97 -9.23
C ALA A 138 9.80 9.18 -9.51
N GLY A 139 10.15 9.50 -10.76
CA GLY A 139 11.01 10.64 -11.10
C GLY A 139 12.49 10.42 -10.75
N SER A 140 13.27 11.50 -10.61
CA SER A 140 14.68 11.43 -10.21
C SER A 140 15.08 12.52 -9.20
N GLY A 141 16.02 12.20 -8.31
CA GLY A 141 16.57 13.12 -7.33
C GLY A 141 17.89 12.60 -6.75
N ASN A 142 18.62 13.47 -6.06
CA ASN A 142 19.95 13.17 -5.49
C ASN A 142 19.91 12.85 -3.99
N ALA A 143 18.73 12.91 -3.36
CA ALA A 143 18.57 12.64 -1.94
C ALA A 143 18.52 11.14 -1.66
N ASP A 144 19.05 10.73 -0.50
CA ASP A 144 19.00 9.35 -0.04
C ASP A 144 17.55 8.94 0.23
N LEU A 145 17.07 7.89 -0.45
CA LEU A 145 15.70 7.37 -0.32
C LEU A 145 15.38 6.95 1.11
N ALA A 146 16.35 6.40 1.84
CA ALA A 146 16.17 6.02 3.24
C ALA A 146 15.92 7.25 4.12
N GLU A 147 16.64 8.35 3.87
CA GLU A 147 16.47 9.59 4.63
C GLU A 147 15.16 10.31 4.26
N ILE A 148 14.73 10.26 2.99
CA ILE A 148 13.40 10.74 2.58
C ILE A 148 12.30 9.98 3.31
N ALA A 149 12.37 8.63 3.31
CA ALA A 149 11.37 7.80 3.95
C ALA A 149 11.30 8.07 5.46
N LYS A 150 12.46 8.15 6.15
CA LYS A 150 12.53 8.48 7.58
C LYS A 150 11.99 9.87 7.89
N ALA A 151 12.31 10.86 7.06
CA ALA A 151 11.83 12.23 7.22
C ALA A 151 10.30 12.28 7.10
N CYS A 152 9.73 11.58 6.12
CA CYS A 152 8.29 11.45 5.98
C CYS A 152 7.67 10.78 7.21
N ALA A 153 8.21 9.63 7.64
CA ALA A 153 7.68 8.87 8.77
C ALA A 153 7.64 9.70 10.06
N LYS A 154 8.74 10.41 10.37
CA LYS A 154 8.82 11.31 11.53
C LYS A 154 7.83 12.47 11.46
N LYS A 155 7.66 13.05 10.27
CA LYS A 155 6.77 14.20 10.07
C LYS A 155 5.29 13.82 10.17
N GLN A 156 4.94 12.66 9.61
CA GLN A 156 3.55 12.20 9.54
C GLN A 156 3.16 11.32 10.74
N HIS A 157 4.13 10.96 11.60
CA HIS A 157 3.94 10.02 12.72
C HIS A 157 3.32 8.69 12.27
N ALA A 158 3.75 8.20 11.11
CA ALA A 158 3.22 7.02 10.45
C ALA A 158 4.36 6.12 9.94
N VAL A 159 4.07 4.83 9.76
CA VAL A 159 4.97 3.94 9.01
C VAL A 159 4.95 4.36 7.54
N VAL A 160 6.11 4.44 6.91
CA VAL A 160 6.25 4.82 5.51
C VAL A 160 6.84 3.65 4.72
N ILE A 161 6.19 3.32 3.62
CA ILE A 161 6.69 2.46 2.56
C ILE A 161 7.02 3.37 1.37
N LEU A 162 8.31 3.57 1.10
CA LEU A 162 8.78 4.17 -0.14
C LEU A 162 9.09 3.04 -1.11
N SER A 163 8.18 2.79 -2.05
CA SER A 163 8.32 1.67 -2.99
C SER A 163 9.17 2.00 -4.21
N GLY A 164 9.88 1.00 -4.74
CA GLY A 164 10.75 1.13 -5.90
C GLY A 164 11.31 -0.21 -6.37
N GLU A 165 12.49 -0.21 -7.00
CA GLU A 165 13.26 -1.46 -7.24
C GLU A 165 13.70 -2.09 -5.91
N THR A 166 13.98 -1.25 -4.92
CA THR A 166 14.11 -1.64 -3.52
C THR A 166 13.09 -0.83 -2.75
N ASP A 167 12.25 -1.50 -1.97
CA ASP A 167 11.31 -0.84 -1.08
C ASP A 167 12.03 -0.46 0.21
N TYR A 168 11.78 0.76 0.71
CA TYR A 168 12.28 1.25 1.99
C TYR A 168 11.11 1.41 2.95
N ILE A 169 11.11 0.63 4.03
CA ILE A 169 10.04 0.61 5.03
C ILE A 169 10.59 1.14 6.35
N THR A 170 9.96 2.16 6.93
CA THR A 170 10.43 2.82 8.16
C THR A 170 9.31 3.40 9.00
N ASP A 171 9.43 3.35 10.32
CA ASP A 171 8.61 4.11 11.27
C ASP A 171 9.30 5.42 11.73
N GLY A 172 10.43 5.77 11.10
CA GLY A 172 11.28 6.90 11.46
C GLY A 172 12.45 6.54 12.37
N GLU A 173 12.42 5.38 13.05
CA GLU A 173 13.51 4.87 13.89
C GLU A 173 14.13 3.60 13.31
N ARG A 174 13.28 2.63 12.99
CA ARG A 174 13.64 1.38 12.31
C ARG A 174 13.58 1.59 10.81
N LEU A 175 14.44 0.90 10.06
CA LEU A 175 14.44 0.89 8.60
C LEU A 175 14.72 -0.53 8.15
N VAL A 176 13.95 -1.01 7.17
CA VAL A 176 14.22 -2.25 6.44
C VAL A 176 14.14 -1.98 4.95
N ARG A 177 15.02 -2.65 4.19
CA ARG A 177 15.02 -2.63 2.73
C ARG A 177 14.56 -3.99 2.21
N VAL A 178 13.58 -4.03 1.33
CA VAL A 178 13.16 -5.24 0.60
C VAL A 178 13.68 -5.15 -0.83
N GLN A 179 14.51 -6.11 -1.25
CA GLN A 179 15.13 -6.13 -2.58
C GLN A 179 14.56 -7.21 -3.52
N ASN A 180 13.46 -7.85 -3.12
CA ASN A 180 12.67 -8.65 -4.05
C ASN A 180 11.88 -7.74 -4.99
N GLY A 181 11.49 -8.28 -6.14
CA GLY A 181 10.59 -7.58 -7.06
C GLY A 181 10.80 -7.98 -8.51
N THR A 182 10.11 -7.26 -9.41
CA THR A 182 10.24 -7.44 -10.85
C THR A 182 9.86 -6.15 -11.59
N PRO A 183 10.54 -5.81 -12.70
CA PRO A 183 10.12 -4.70 -13.57
C PRO A 183 8.69 -4.85 -14.10
N LEU A 184 8.14 -6.07 -14.15
CA LEU A 184 6.77 -6.33 -14.63
C LEU A 184 5.69 -5.65 -13.76
N PHE A 185 5.96 -5.32 -12.49
CA PHE A 185 5.05 -4.53 -11.68
C PHE A 185 4.78 -3.14 -12.28
N GLN A 186 5.77 -2.53 -12.95
CA GLN A 186 5.60 -1.23 -13.60
C GLN A 186 4.71 -1.31 -14.84
N LEU A 187 4.57 -2.51 -15.43
CA LEU A 187 3.73 -2.76 -16.60
C LEU A 187 2.31 -3.21 -16.22
N HIS A 188 2.03 -3.44 -14.94
CA HIS A 188 0.70 -3.74 -14.42
C HIS A 188 0.18 -2.55 -13.60
N VAL A 189 -0.65 -1.73 -14.26
CA VAL A 189 -1.33 -0.59 -13.64
C VAL A 189 -2.08 -1.05 -12.40
N GLY A 190 -1.86 -0.39 -11.27
CA GLY A 190 -2.51 -0.74 -10.00
C GLY A 190 -1.74 -1.69 -9.10
N SER A 191 -0.55 -2.18 -9.49
CA SER A 191 0.31 -2.97 -8.58
C SER A 191 0.56 -2.27 -7.24
N GLY A 192 0.75 -0.95 -7.30
CA GLY A 192 0.91 -0.12 -6.10
C GLY A 192 -0.35 0.03 -5.26
N ASP A 193 -1.50 0.29 -5.90
CA ASP A 193 -2.80 0.40 -5.23
C ASP A 193 -3.17 -0.92 -4.53
N MET A 194 -2.87 -2.04 -5.20
CA MET A 194 -3.04 -3.39 -4.68
C MET A 194 -2.16 -3.62 -3.45
N LEU A 195 -0.87 -3.26 -3.52
CA LEU A 195 0.04 -3.35 -2.39
C LEU A 195 -0.46 -2.52 -1.19
N SER A 196 -0.92 -1.29 -1.39
CA SER A 196 -1.48 -0.45 -0.31
C SER A 196 -2.65 -1.14 0.40
N SER A 197 -3.48 -1.85 -0.35
CA SER A 197 -4.64 -2.54 0.22
C SER A 197 -4.26 -3.87 0.89
N ILE A 198 -3.28 -4.59 0.33
CA ILE A 198 -2.67 -5.78 0.96
C ILE A 198 -2.00 -5.41 2.27
N VAL A 199 -1.29 -4.28 2.35
CA VAL A 199 -0.74 -3.74 3.60
C VAL A 199 -1.83 -3.56 4.66
N GLY A 200 -3.03 -3.11 4.26
CA GLY A 200 -4.20 -3.06 5.15
C GLY A 200 -4.58 -4.43 5.72
N ALA A 201 -4.57 -5.48 4.90
CA ALA A 201 -4.82 -6.85 5.35
C ALA A 201 -3.77 -7.34 6.36
N PHE A 202 -2.49 -7.02 6.15
CA PHE A 202 -1.43 -7.33 7.12
C PHE A 202 -1.57 -6.53 8.42
N CYS A 203 -1.94 -5.25 8.35
CA CYS A 203 -2.19 -4.43 9.54
C CYS A 203 -3.35 -4.96 10.39
N ALA A 204 -4.35 -5.57 9.76
CA ALA A 204 -5.49 -6.17 10.45
C ALA A 204 -5.13 -7.37 11.34
N VAL A 205 -3.98 -8.02 11.11
CA VAL A 205 -3.56 -9.23 11.83
C VAL A 205 -2.21 -9.08 12.56
N SER A 206 -1.65 -7.87 12.63
CA SER A 206 -0.30 -7.65 13.17
C SER A 206 -0.23 -7.22 14.64
N ASP A 207 -1.34 -7.31 15.38
CA ASP A 207 -1.45 -6.88 16.78
C ASP A 207 -0.98 -5.42 17.03
N GLY A 208 -1.17 -4.54 16.04
CA GLY A 208 -0.79 -3.13 16.12
C GLY A 208 0.68 -2.83 15.79
N ASP A 209 1.51 -3.83 15.45
CA ASP A 209 2.85 -3.59 14.92
C ASP A 209 2.79 -3.32 13.42
N TYR A 210 2.44 -2.09 13.05
CA TYR A 210 2.25 -1.70 11.65
C TYR A 210 3.57 -1.65 10.85
N PHE A 211 4.71 -1.52 11.51
CA PHE A 211 6.02 -1.63 10.85
C PHE A 211 6.28 -3.07 10.43
N GLU A 212 5.97 -4.04 11.30
CA GLU A 212 6.03 -5.48 10.98
C GLU A 212 5.02 -5.86 9.88
N ALA A 213 3.81 -5.32 9.93
CA ALA A 213 2.82 -5.50 8.87
C ALA A 213 3.32 -4.98 7.51
N ALA A 214 3.78 -3.73 7.46
CA ALA A 214 4.22 -3.06 6.25
C ALA A 214 5.40 -3.80 5.59
N GLN A 215 6.44 -4.11 6.35
CA GLN A 215 7.63 -4.78 5.79
C GLN A 215 7.31 -6.20 5.30
N THR A 216 6.44 -6.92 6.01
CA THR A 216 6.03 -8.29 5.63
C THR A 216 5.15 -8.28 4.39
N ALA A 217 4.20 -7.34 4.29
CA ALA A 217 3.36 -7.16 3.12
C ALA A 217 4.19 -6.85 1.86
N CYS A 218 5.14 -5.92 1.96
CA CYS A 218 6.07 -5.61 0.88
C CYS A 218 6.89 -6.83 0.45
N LEU A 219 7.47 -7.56 1.41
CA LEU A 219 8.24 -8.77 1.11
C LEU A 219 7.38 -9.83 0.40
N VAL A 220 6.20 -10.14 0.94
CA VAL A 220 5.30 -11.15 0.36
C VAL A 220 4.90 -10.76 -1.05
N PHE A 221 4.44 -9.52 -1.26
CA PHE A 221 4.01 -9.04 -2.57
C PHE A 221 5.16 -9.05 -3.59
N ALA A 222 6.31 -8.49 -3.23
CA ALA A 222 7.47 -8.38 -4.11
C ALA A 222 8.06 -9.76 -4.46
N ALA A 223 8.17 -10.66 -3.48
CA ALA A 223 8.64 -12.03 -3.68
C ALA A 223 7.66 -12.84 -4.55
N THR A 224 6.35 -12.69 -4.36
CA THR A 224 5.33 -13.32 -5.21
C THR A 224 5.48 -12.89 -6.67
N GLY A 225 5.63 -11.59 -6.93
CA GLY A 225 5.87 -11.10 -8.30
C GLY A 225 7.20 -11.60 -8.88
N GLU A 226 8.25 -11.70 -8.08
CA GLU A 226 9.53 -12.26 -8.50
C GLU A 226 9.41 -13.75 -8.89
N ILE A 227 8.65 -14.54 -8.12
CA ILE A 227 8.35 -15.95 -8.44
C ILE A 227 7.70 -16.05 -9.82
N VAL A 228 6.63 -15.29 -10.06
CA VAL A 228 5.93 -15.28 -11.34
C VAL A 228 6.84 -14.85 -12.49
N ALA A 229 7.59 -13.75 -12.31
CA ALA A 229 8.49 -13.25 -13.34
C ALA A 229 9.56 -14.29 -13.74
N ASN A 230 10.12 -14.99 -12.75
CA ASN A 230 11.10 -16.05 -13.00
C ASN A 230 10.50 -17.26 -13.74
N GLN A 231 9.22 -17.57 -13.51
CA GLN A 231 8.52 -18.65 -14.22
C GLN A 231 8.18 -18.28 -15.67
N LEU A 232 7.90 -17.01 -15.96
CA LEU A 232 7.54 -16.53 -17.29
C LEU A 232 8.72 -16.58 -18.27
N GLY A 233 9.94 -16.31 -17.80
CA GLY A 233 11.18 -16.33 -18.60
C GLY A 233 11.32 -15.22 -19.66
N GLU A 234 10.25 -14.46 -19.92
CA GLU A 234 10.18 -13.33 -20.86
C GLU A 234 9.22 -12.26 -20.33
N GLU A 235 9.36 -11.02 -20.80
CA GLU A 235 8.47 -9.92 -20.43
C GLU A 235 7.07 -10.10 -21.05
N ARG A 236 6.15 -10.66 -20.26
CA ARG A 236 4.76 -10.93 -20.66
C ARG A 236 3.77 -10.24 -19.71
N PRO A 237 3.60 -8.91 -19.78
CA PRO A 237 2.87 -8.15 -18.76
C PRO A 237 1.40 -8.57 -18.59
N GLY A 238 0.70 -8.91 -19.68
CA GLY A 238 -0.67 -9.41 -19.60
C GLY A 238 -0.77 -10.78 -18.89
N THR A 239 0.20 -11.67 -19.11
CA THR A 239 0.25 -12.99 -18.44
C THR A 239 0.70 -12.85 -17.00
N PHE A 240 1.62 -11.92 -16.71
CA PHE A 240 2.09 -11.59 -15.38
C PHE A 240 0.93 -11.16 -14.48
N ALA A 241 0.06 -10.26 -14.93
CA ALA A 241 -1.09 -9.82 -14.14
C ALA A 241 -1.98 -10.98 -13.69
N THR A 242 -2.31 -11.89 -14.61
CA THR A 242 -3.13 -13.08 -14.29
C THR A 242 -2.40 -14.02 -13.33
N GLN A 243 -1.13 -14.34 -13.61
CA GLN A 243 -0.36 -15.28 -12.78
C GLN A 243 0.01 -14.70 -11.42
N LEU A 244 0.12 -13.37 -11.28
CA LEU A 244 0.29 -12.72 -9.98
C LEU A 244 -0.90 -13.00 -9.07
N MET A 245 -2.13 -12.93 -9.59
CA MET A 245 -3.34 -13.26 -8.81
C MET A 245 -3.34 -14.73 -8.37
N ASP A 246 -2.99 -15.64 -9.27
CA ASP A 246 -2.89 -17.08 -8.95
C ASP A 246 -1.80 -17.31 -7.88
N GLU A 247 -0.63 -16.71 -8.03
CA GLU A 247 0.50 -16.91 -7.12
C GLU A 247 0.26 -16.26 -5.75
N LEU A 248 -0.42 -15.11 -5.66
CA LEU A 248 -0.84 -14.52 -4.37
C LEU A 248 -1.69 -15.52 -3.55
N HIS A 249 -2.49 -16.34 -4.23
CA HIS A 249 -3.28 -17.38 -3.60
C HIS A 249 -2.45 -18.62 -3.23
N LEU A 250 -1.53 -19.03 -4.08
CA LEU A 250 -0.79 -20.29 -3.94
C LEU A 250 0.45 -20.19 -3.05
N VAL A 251 1.11 -19.04 -3.01
CA VAL A 251 2.43 -18.89 -2.38
C VAL A 251 2.36 -19.23 -0.89
N SER A 252 3.30 -20.02 -0.39
CA SER A 252 3.38 -20.35 1.04
C SER A 252 4.43 -19.51 1.77
N VAL A 253 4.35 -19.45 3.11
CA VAL A 253 5.41 -18.87 3.95
C VAL A 253 6.78 -19.45 3.59
N ALA A 254 6.85 -20.77 3.39
CA ALA A 254 8.09 -21.45 3.03
C ALA A 254 8.61 -21.06 1.64
N ASP A 255 7.75 -20.66 0.70
CA ASP A 255 8.19 -20.20 -0.62
C ASP A 255 8.75 -18.79 -0.56
N ILE A 256 8.12 -17.90 0.22
CA ILE A 256 8.64 -16.55 0.50
C ILE A 256 10.00 -16.63 1.21
N GLU A 257 10.11 -17.45 2.26
CA GLU A 257 11.35 -17.61 3.04
C GLU A 257 12.56 -18.07 2.18
N LYS A 258 12.34 -18.90 1.16
CA LYS A 258 13.41 -19.39 0.29
C LYS A 258 14.07 -18.29 -0.53
N ILE A 259 13.31 -17.25 -0.89
CA ILE A 259 13.77 -16.21 -1.83
C ILE A 259 13.83 -14.82 -1.21
N ALA A 260 13.49 -14.68 0.06
CA ALA A 260 13.43 -13.40 0.75
C ALA A 260 14.79 -12.68 0.72
N LYS A 261 14.78 -11.44 0.25
CA LYS A 261 15.94 -10.54 0.18
C LYS A 261 15.55 -9.25 0.90
N PHE A 262 16.06 -9.11 2.12
CA PHE A 262 15.89 -7.90 2.90
C PHE A 262 17.08 -7.68 3.86
N ASP A 263 17.29 -6.44 4.29
CA ASP A 263 18.28 -6.06 5.31
C ASP A 263 17.84 -4.86 6.16
#